data_AF-A0AAP0MWV4-F1
#
_entry.id   AF-A0AAP0MWV4-F1
#
_cell.length_a   1.000
_cell.length_b   1.000
_cell.length_c   1.000
_cell.angle_alpha   90.00
_cell.angle_beta   90.00
_cell.angle_gamma   90.00
#
_symmetry.space_group_name_H-M   'P 1'
#
loop_
_entity.id
_entity.type
_entity.pdbx_description
1 polymer ?
#
loop_
_entity_poly.entity_id
_entity_poly.type
_entity_poly.pdbx_seq_one_letter_code
_entity_poly.pdbx_strand_id
1 'polypeptide(L)'
;MSLTIPTNLSKPLLKPRSNSQLSHAKLSKQMITCSSSAGSEETSSSSGKAAKPLQAFSAALALSSILLSAPQPAVADISGLTPCKESKQFAKREKQQLKKLESSLKLYAPDSAPALAIKATMEKTKRRFDNYGKYGLLCGSDGLPHLIVSGDQRHWGEFITPGLLFLYIAGWIGWVGRSYLIAISGEKKPAMKEIIIDVPLASRLVFRGFSWPVAAYREFVNGELVVKDV
;
A
#
# COMPACT_ATOMS: atom_id res chain seq x y z
N MET A 1 67.65 -20.69 -12.15
CA MET A 1 66.94 -19.83 -13.12
C MET A 1 65.94 -19.00 -12.33
N SER A 2 66.27 -17.75 -12.07
CA SER A 2 65.46 -16.83 -11.26
C SER A 2 64.87 -15.79 -12.21
N LEU A 3 63.55 -15.75 -12.32
CA LEU A 3 62.85 -14.75 -13.13
C LEU A 3 62.23 -13.71 -12.20
N THR A 4 62.91 -12.57 -12.15
CA THR A 4 62.48 -11.32 -11.53
C THR A 4 61.41 -10.65 -12.39
N ILE A 5 60.29 -10.29 -11.78
CA ILE A 5 59.20 -9.54 -12.40
C ILE A 5 59.46 -8.04 -12.13
N PRO A 6 59.58 -7.18 -13.15
CA PRO A 6 59.77 -5.75 -12.92
C PRO A 6 58.43 -5.06 -12.61
N THR A 7 58.37 -4.49 -11.40
CA THR A 7 57.49 -3.38 -11.01
C THR A 7 57.96 -2.11 -11.71
N ASN A 8 57.13 -1.46 -12.54
CA ASN A 8 57.16 -0.01 -12.80
C ASN A 8 56.10 0.39 -13.85
N LEU A 9 54.92 0.82 -13.40
CA LEU A 9 54.04 1.69 -14.20
C LEU A 9 53.08 2.45 -13.29
N SER A 10 53.66 3.42 -12.57
CA SER A 10 52.96 4.45 -11.81
C SER A 10 52.63 5.63 -12.72
N LYS A 11 51.34 5.97 -12.85
CA LYS A 11 50.79 7.34 -13.05
C LYS A 11 49.25 7.30 -12.98
N PRO A 12 48.61 7.81 -11.91
CA PRO A 12 47.18 8.08 -11.90
C PRO A 12 46.91 9.49 -12.44
N LEU A 13 46.12 9.57 -13.52
CA LEU A 13 45.58 10.83 -14.03
C LEU A 13 44.18 11.06 -13.42
N LEU A 14 44.01 12.29 -12.94
CA LEU A 14 42.75 13.03 -12.79
C LEU A 14 41.93 12.87 -11.50
N LYS A 15 41.80 14.03 -10.85
CA LYS A 15 41.19 14.41 -9.59
C LYS A 15 39.76 14.90 -9.88
N PRO A 16 38.70 14.47 -9.17
CA PRO A 16 37.40 15.09 -9.33
C PRO A 16 37.36 16.41 -8.55
N ARG A 17 37.20 17.52 -9.28
CA ARG A 17 36.98 18.87 -8.74
C ARG A 17 35.51 19.01 -8.37
N SER A 18 35.21 18.98 -7.06
CA SER A 18 33.90 19.40 -6.54
C SER A 18 33.78 20.92 -6.65
N ASN A 19 33.04 21.40 -7.64
CA ASN A 19 32.63 22.79 -7.72
C ASN A 19 31.12 22.84 -7.41
N SER A 20 30.79 22.89 -6.13
CA SER A 20 29.45 23.22 -5.65
C SER A 20 29.24 24.73 -5.80
N GLN A 21 28.76 25.17 -6.96
CA GLN A 21 28.12 26.49 -7.05
C GLN A 21 26.66 26.35 -6.65
N LEU A 22 26.41 26.83 -5.43
CA LEU A 22 25.12 27.10 -4.84
C LEU A 22 24.50 28.30 -5.58
N SER A 23 23.74 28.04 -6.64
CA SER A 23 22.81 29.03 -7.20
C SER A 23 21.44 28.81 -6.57
N HIS A 24 21.09 29.69 -5.64
CA HIS A 24 19.74 29.82 -5.11
C HIS A 24 18.80 30.24 -6.25
N ALA A 25 18.21 29.27 -6.92
CA ALA A 25 16.99 29.49 -7.68
C ALA A 25 15.90 29.89 -6.69
N LYS A 26 15.44 31.14 -6.79
CA LYS A 26 14.37 31.72 -6.01
C LYS A 26 13.05 31.06 -6.44
N LEU A 27 12.79 29.87 -5.92
CA LEU A 27 11.52 29.20 -6.05
C LEU A 27 10.51 29.94 -5.18
N SER A 28 9.61 30.67 -5.83
CA SER A 28 8.42 31.26 -5.20
C SER A 28 7.62 30.14 -4.52
N LYS A 29 7.79 30.00 -3.20
CA LYS A 29 6.90 29.20 -2.35
C LYS A 29 5.54 29.88 -2.38
N GLN A 30 4.64 29.39 -3.22
CA GLN A 30 3.22 29.61 -3.00
C GLN A 30 2.83 28.83 -1.74
N MET A 31 2.60 29.60 -0.68
CA MET A 31 2.03 29.13 0.57
C MET A 31 0.54 28.89 0.33
N ILE A 32 0.09 27.65 0.39
CA ILE A 32 -1.33 27.32 0.45
C ILE A 32 -1.80 27.65 1.87
N THR A 33 -2.34 28.85 2.04
CA THR A 33 -3.11 29.26 3.22
C THR A 33 -4.56 28.86 3.04
N CYS A 34 -5.03 27.92 3.86
CA CYS A 34 -6.45 27.74 4.11
C CYS A 34 -6.86 28.78 5.15
N SER A 35 -7.53 29.85 4.71
CA SER A 35 -8.34 30.69 5.59
C SER A 35 -9.68 30.91 4.91
N SER A 36 -10.72 30.55 5.65
CA SER A 36 -12.12 30.76 5.37
C SER A 36 -12.43 32.25 5.31
N SER A 37 -13.05 32.69 4.22
CA SER A 37 -13.97 33.83 4.25
C SER A 37 -14.96 33.68 3.11
N ALA A 38 -16.23 33.54 3.49
CA ALA A 38 -17.40 33.62 2.64
C ALA A 38 -17.37 34.93 1.82
N GLY A 39 -17.86 34.83 0.59
CA GLY A 39 -17.79 35.90 -0.40
C GLY A 39 -18.84 37.00 -0.28
N SER A 40 -18.60 38.02 -1.09
CA SER A 40 -19.45 39.15 -1.51
C SER A 40 -18.56 39.97 -2.46
N GLU A 41 -18.95 40.55 -3.60
CA GLU A 41 -20.21 40.81 -4.30
C GLU A 41 -19.80 41.39 -5.68
N GLU A 42 -20.54 41.08 -6.74
CA GLU A 42 -20.96 42.00 -7.83
C GLU A 42 -22.42 41.57 -8.14
N THR A 43 -23.43 42.40 -8.44
CA THR A 43 -23.50 43.68 -9.14
C THR A 43 -24.83 44.39 -8.78
N SER A 44 -24.86 45.71 -9.01
CA SER A 44 -26.00 46.58 -9.35
C SER A 44 -27.00 47.06 -8.28
N SER A 45 -26.90 48.37 -8.07
CA SER A 45 -27.91 49.35 -7.68
C SER A 45 -29.33 49.12 -8.24
N SER A 46 -30.35 49.14 -7.38
CA SER A 46 -31.16 50.34 -7.11
C SER A 46 -32.49 50.01 -6.40
N SER A 47 -32.91 50.95 -5.54
CA SER A 47 -34.25 51.13 -4.96
C SER A 47 -34.63 50.39 -3.66
N GLY A 48 -34.69 51.17 -2.57
CA GLY A 48 -35.97 51.33 -1.86
C GLY A 48 -36.26 50.54 -0.58
N LYS A 49 -35.72 51.03 0.56
CA LYS A 49 -36.33 51.11 1.92
C LYS A 49 -36.85 49.83 2.64
N ALA A 50 -35.99 49.35 3.55
CA ALA A 50 -36.17 49.20 5.01
C ALA A 50 -37.45 48.58 5.64
N ALA A 51 -37.27 47.44 6.34
CA ALA A 51 -37.32 47.28 7.82
C ALA A 51 -38.05 46.01 8.33
N LYS A 52 -37.31 45.13 9.02
CA LYS A 52 -37.73 44.31 10.19
C LYS A 52 -36.49 44.13 11.09
N PRO A 53 -36.64 43.88 12.40
CA PRO A 53 -36.29 42.51 12.84
C PRO A 53 -37.05 42.01 14.09
N LEU A 54 -36.78 40.74 14.41
CA LEU A 54 -37.02 40.01 15.67
C LEU A 54 -38.17 39.00 15.66
N GLN A 55 -37.87 37.78 15.21
CA GLN A 55 -38.33 36.49 15.79
C GLN A 55 -37.82 35.33 14.91
N ALA A 56 -36.69 34.70 15.25
CA ALA A 56 -36.31 33.41 14.64
C ALA A 56 -35.18 32.63 15.37
N PHE A 57 -34.87 32.89 16.65
CA PHE A 57 -33.75 32.21 17.32
C PHE A 57 -34.12 30.96 18.15
N SER A 58 -35.39 30.54 18.21
CA SER A 58 -35.81 29.41 19.07
C SER A 58 -35.82 28.02 18.39
N ALA A 59 -35.65 27.92 17.07
CA ALA A 59 -35.77 26.63 16.38
C ALA A 59 -34.46 25.80 16.33
N ALA A 60 -33.31 26.41 16.60
CA ALA A 60 -32.01 25.75 16.44
C ALA A 60 -31.56 24.91 17.66
N LEU A 61 -32.16 25.12 18.84
CA LEU A 61 -31.75 24.41 20.07
C LEU A 61 -32.49 23.08 20.30
N ALA A 62 -33.55 22.78 19.56
CA ALA A 62 -34.33 21.55 19.74
C ALA A 62 -33.81 20.34 18.94
N LEU A 63 -32.87 20.54 18.02
CA LEU A 63 -32.29 19.46 17.19
C LEU A 63 -30.98 18.89 17.74
N SER A 64 -30.43 19.45 18.83
CA SER A 64 -29.16 18.99 19.42
C SER A 64 -29.31 17.88 20.45
N SER A 65 -30.53 17.54 20.86
CA SER A 65 -30.79 16.63 21.99
C SER A 65 -30.97 15.14 21.64
N ILE A 66 -30.79 14.73 20.37
CA ILE A 66 -31.04 13.34 19.91
C ILE A 66 -29.73 12.53 19.69
N LEU A 67 -28.54 13.11 19.94
CA LEU A 67 -27.25 12.44 19.64
C LEU A 67 -26.52 11.83 20.84
N LEU A 68 -27.16 11.64 22.00
CA LEU A 68 -26.49 11.06 23.18
C LEU A 68 -26.91 9.62 23.51
N SER A 69 -27.09 8.79 22.49
CA SER A 69 -27.06 7.32 22.63
C SER A 69 -25.95 6.77 21.75
N ALA A 70 -24.70 6.91 22.21
CA ALA A 70 -23.57 6.20 21.62
C ALA A 70 -23.80 4.70 21.85
N PRO A 71 -23.93 3.86 20.81
CA PRO A 71 -23.87 2.43 20.98
C PRO A 71 -22.47 2.10 21.49
N GLN A 72 -22.35 1.32 22.56
CA GLN A 72 -21.08 0.70 22.92
C GLN A 72 -20.56 -0.03 21.67
N PRO A 73 -19.25 0.02 21.36
CA PRO A 73 -18.70 -0.69 20.22
C PRO A 73 -18.99 -2.18 20.43
N ALA A 74 -19.95 -2.71 19.68
CA ALA A 74 -20.18 -4.14 19.63
C ALA A 74 -18.92 -4.76 19.06
N VAL A 75 -18.09 -5.31 19.95
CA VAL A 75 -17.15 -6.36 19.58
C VAL A 75 -18.03 -7.53 19.19
N ALA A 76 -18.33 -7.62 17.89
CA ALA A 76 -18.90 -8.85 17.39
C ALA A 76 -17.84 -9.93 17.67
N ASP A 77 -18.13 -10.82 18.62
CA ASP A 77 -17.37 -12.05 18.82
C ASP A 77 -17.58 -12.91 17.57
N ILE A 78 -16.76 -12.66 16.55
CA ILE A 78 -16.79 -13.42 15.31
C ILE A 78 -16.36 -14.84 15.67
N SER A 79 -17.34 -15.74 15.74
CA SER A 79 -17.16 -17.18 15.99
C SER A 79 -16.47 -17.54 17.32
N GLY A 80 -16.56 -16.68 18.35
CA GLY A 80 -15.94 -16.93 19.65
C GLY A 80 -14.41 -16.82 19.66
N LEU A 81 -13.83 -16.16 18.64
CA LEU A 81 -12.40 -15.89 18.61
C LEU A 81 -12.07 -14.64 19.42
N THR A 82 -11.03 -14.73 20.23
CA THR A 82 -10.53 -13.62 21.05
C THR A 82 -9.42 -12.88 20.33
N PRO A 83 -9.23 -11.56 20.56
CA PRO A 83 -8.07 -10.84 20.03
C PRO A 83 -6.76 -11.53 20.44
N CYS A 84 -5.86 -11.76 19.48
CA CYS A 84 -4.58 -12.44 19.73
C CYS A 84 -3.73 -11.76 20.81
N LYS A 85 -3.89 -10.45 21.00
CA LYS A 85 -3.25 -9.67 22.07
C LYS A 85 -3.61 -10.17 23.48
N GLU A 86 -4.81 -10.68 23.67
CA GLU A 86 -5.34 -11.07 24.98
C GLU A 86 -5.33 -12.60 25.19
N SER A 87 -5.02 -13.37 24.14
CA SER A 87 -4.99 -14.83 24.19
C SER A 87 -3.79 -15.35 24.99
N LYS A 88 -4.08 -16.03 26.12
CA LYS A 88 -3.07 -16.71 26.94
C LYS A 88 -2.30 -17.80 26.16
N GLN A 89 -2.97 -18.46 25.22
CA GLN A 89 -2.37 -19.53 24.40
C GLN A 89 -1.38 -18.96 23.38
N PHE A 90 -1.69 -17.79 22.80
CA PHE A 90 -0.78 -17.08 21.89
C PHE A 90 0.51 -16.66 22.62
N ALA A 91 0.40 -16.06 23.81
CA ALA A 91 1.55 -15.70 24.64
C ALA A 91 2.37 -16.92 25.10
N LYS A 92 1.70 -18.07 25.34
CA LYS A 92 2.40 -19.33 25.66
C LYS A 92 3.26 -19.80 24.50
N ARG A 93 2.77 -19.70 23.26
CA ARG A 93 3.52 -20.09 22.05
C ARG A 93 4.72 -19.19 21.80
N GLU A 94 4.57 -17.88 22.00
CA GLU A 94 5.68 -16.94 21.91
C GLU A 94 6.81 -17.33 22.88
N LYS A 95 6.47 -17.54 24.16
CA LYS A 95 7.44 -17.95 25.19
C LYS A 95 8.09 -19.29 24.87
N GLN A 96 7.35 -20.26 24.34
CA GLN A 96 7.91 -21.55 23.92
C GLN A 96 8.90 -21.40 22.76
N GLN A 97 8.60 -20.58 21.75
CA GLN A 97 9.53 -20.33 20.64
C GLN A 97 10.79 -19.59 21.10
N LEU A 98 10.64 -18.59 21.96
CA LEU A 98 11.78 -17.87 22.52
C LEU A 98 12.65 -18.77 23.40
N LYS A 99 12.06 -19.60 24.26
CA LYS A 99 12.81 -20.58 25.06
C LYS A 99 13.59 -21.57 24.20
N LYS A 100 13.02 -22.01 23.07
CA LYS A 100 13.73 -22.89 22.12
C LYS A 100 14.94 -22.18 21.52
N LEU A 101 14.78 -20.93 21.07
CA LEU A 101 15.88 -20.13 20.52
C LEU A 101 16.95 -19.81 21.58
N GLU A 102 16.55 -19.49 22.81
CA GLU A 102 17.45 -19.29 23.95
C GLU A 102 18.23 -20.57 24.29
N SER A 103 17.57 -21.74 24.25
CA SER A 103 18.24 -23.02 24.46
C SER A 103 19.30 -23.30 23.39
N SER A 104 19.03 -22.93 22.13
CA SER A 104 20.00 -23.01 21.04
C SER A 104 21.12 -21.98 21.17
N LEU A 105 20.83 -20.78 21.69
CA LEU A 105 21.82 -19.72 21.90
C LEU A 105 22.91 -20.15 22.90
N LYS A 106 22.55 -20.90 23.95
CA LYS A 106 23.49 -21.39 24.97
C LYS A 106 24.56 -22.34 24.42
N LEU A 107 24.35 -22.94 23.26
CA LEU A 107 25.31 -23.85 22.62
C LEU A 107 26.45 -23.11 21.90
N TYR A 108 26.32 -21.80 21.70
CA TYR A 108 27.27 -21.00 20.92
C TYR A 108 27.92 -19.90 21.76
N ALA A 109 29.15 -19.55 21.43
CA ALA A 109 29.85 -18.42 22.05
C ALA A 109 29.14 -17.08 21.71
N PRO A 110 29.09 -16.11 22.64
CA PRO A 110 28.25 -14.92 22.53
C PRO A 110 28.64 -13.96 21.40
N ASP A 111 29.86 -14.06 20.91
CA ASP A 111 30.52 -13.29 19.85
C ASP A 111 30.54 -14.02 18.49
N SER A 112 30.12 -15.29 18.45
CA SER A 112 30.09 -16.08 17.23
C SER A 112 28.97 -15.63 16.27
N ALA A 113 29.22 -15.73 14.96
CA ALA A 113 28.23 -15.46 13.91
C ALA A 113 26.85 -16.17 14.13
N PRO A 114 26.78 -17.46 14.55
CA PRO A 114 25.49 -18.10 14.83
C PRO A 114 24.76 -17.48 16.02
N ALA A 115 25.46 -17.00 17.06
CA ALA A 115 24.81 -16.34 18.20
C ALA A 115 24.15 -15.02 17.79
N LEU A 116 24.78 -14.25 16.89
CA LEU A 116 24.19 -13.03 16.34
C LEU A 116 22.94 -13.33 15.49
N ALA A 117 23.01 -14.35 14.65
CA ALA A 117 21.86 -14.79 13.84
C ALA A 117 20.68 -15.27 14.70
N ILE A 118 20.94 -15.98 15.80
CA ILE A 118 19.89 -16.41 16.74
C ILE A 118 19.27 -15.20 17.46
N LYS A 119 20.08 -14.22 17.90
CA LYS A 119 19.58 -12.96 18.48
C LYS A 119 18.68 -12.20 17.50
N ALA A 120 19.08 -12.06 16.24
CA ALA A 120 18.26 -11.45 15.20
C ALA A 120 16.96 -12.24 14.95
N THR A 121 17.01 -13.57 15.02
CA THR A 121 15.82 -14.43 14.88
C THR A 121 14.87 -14.28 16.06
N MET A 122 15.38 -14.16 17.29
CA MET A 122 14.57 -13.86 18.46
C MET A 122 13.87 -12.49 18.33
N GLU A 123 14.58 -11.46 17.87
CA GLU A 123 14.00 -10.14 17.64
C GLU A 123 12.91 -10.18 16.55
N LYS A 124 13.18 -10.82 15.41
CA LYS A 124 12.19 -11.03 14.35
C LYS A 124 10.96 -11.78 14.85
N THR A 125 11.17 -12.78 15.72
CA THR A 125 10.08 -13.54 16.32
C THR A 125 9.22 -12.65 17.22
N LYS A 126 9.81 -11.88 18.13
CA LYS A 126 9.09 -10.90 18.97
C LYS A 126 8.31 -9.91 18.11
N ARG A 127 8.97 -9.27 17.13
CA ARG A 127 8.32 -8.34 16.20
C ARG A 127 7.14 -8.98 15.46
N ARG A 128 7.25 -10.25 15.06
CA ARG A 128 6.16 -10.98 14.40
C ARG A 128 4.96 -11.19 15.33
N PHE A 129 5.18 -11.66 16.56
CA PHE A 129 4.11 -11.84 17.54
C PHE A 129 3.47 -10.50 17.93
N ASP A 130 4.27 -9.45 18.11
CA ASP A 130 3.79 -8.08 18.34
C ASP A 130 2.92 -7.57 17.19
N ASN A 131 3.36 -7.77 15.95
CA ASN A 131 2.63 -7.37 14.76
C ASN A 131 1.27 -8.09 14.67
N TYR A 132 1.25 -9.41 14.88
CA TYR A 132 0.00 -10.18 14.90
C TYR A 132 -0.96 -9.73 16.01
N GLY A 133 -0.45 -9.32 17.18
CA GLY A 133 -1.27 -8.73 18.24
C GLY A 133 -1.76 -7.30 17.94
N LYS A 134 -1.03 -6.54 17.13
CA LYS A 134 -1.38 -5.15 16.76
C LYS A 134 -2.37 -5.05 15.61
N TYR A 135 -2.29 -5.94 14.62
CA TYR A 135 -3.19 -5.95 13.47
C TYR A 135 -4.62 -6.43 13.79
N GLY A 136 -4.91 -6.69 15.07
CA GLY A 136 -6.25 -7.08 15.50
C GLY A 136 -6.64 -8.50 15.10
N LEU A 137 -5.67 -9.35 14.75
CA LEU A 137 -5.94 -10.73 14.36
C LEU A 137 -6.67 -11.46 15.49
N LEU A 138 -7.60 -12.31 15.08
CA LEU A 138 -8.41 -13.09 15.99
C LEU A 138 -7.79 -14.48 16.18
N CYS A 139 -7.61 -14.89 17.43
CA CYS A 139 -7.00 -16.16 17.81
C CYS A 139 -8.06 -17.13 18.35
N GLY A 140 -8.04 -18.36 17.84
CA GLY A 140 -8.85 -19.46 18.36
C GLY A 140 -8.32 -20.05 19.67
N SER A 141 -8.94 -21.14 20.13
CA SER A 141 -8.52 -21.90 21.33
C SER A 141 -7.07 -22.39 21.26
N ASP A 142 -6.54 -22.61 20.06
CA ASP A 142 -5.17 -23.07 19.86
C ASP A 142 -4.13 -21.97 20.01
N GLY A 143 -4.54 -20.70 20.09
CA GLY A 143 -3.66 -19.54 20.11
C GLY A 143 -2.93 -19.32 18.78
N LEU A 144 -3.54 -19.70 17.66
CA LEU A 144 -3.08 -19.37 16.31
C LEU A 144 -3.99 -18.26 15.73
N PRO A 145 -3.42 -17.28 15.01
CA PRO A 145 -4.22 -16.28 14.31
C PRO A 145 -5.03 -16.92 13.18
N HIS A 146 -6.33 -16.65 13.16
CA HIS A 146 -7.25 -17.02 12.10
C HIS A 146 -7.62 -15.76 11.31
N LEU A 147 -7.88 -15.94 10.01
CA LEU A 147 -8.28 -14.85 9.12
C LEU A 147 -9.79 -14.90 8.90
N ILE A 148 -10.44 -13.75 8.91
CA ILE A 148 -11.87 -13.60 8.62
C ILE A 148 -12.04 -13.05 7.20
N VAL A 149 -12.63 -13.87 6.34
CA VAL A 149 -12.88 -13.53 4.92
C VAL A 149 -14.30 -13.01 4.66
N SER A 150 -15.11 -12.81 5.70
CA SER A 150 -16.52 -12.43 5.60
C SER A 150 -16.79 -11.00 5.09
N GLY A 151 -15.74 -10.19 4.87
CA GLY A 151 -15.90 -8.80 4.43
C GLY A 151 -16.32 -7.82 5.53
N ASP A 152 -16.05 -8.13 6.80
CA ASP A 152 -16.22 -7.20 7.90
C ASP A 152 -15.16 -6.08 7.86
N GLN A 153 -15.57 -4.82 7.98
CA GLN A 153 -14.73 -3.62 7.85
C GLN A 153 -13.47 -3.67 8.72
N ARG A 154 -13.57 -4.24 9.92
CA ARG A 154 -12.45 -4.34 10.87
C ARG A 154 -11.35 -5.30 10.42
N HIS A 155 -11.68 -6.25 9.54
CA HIS A 155 -10.79 -7.30 9.05
C HIS A 155 -10.54 -7.21 7.53
N TRP A 156 -10.90 -6.09 6.88
CA TRP A 156 -10.65 -5.90 5.43
C TRP A 156 -9.18 -6.00 5.04
N GLY A 157 -8.27 -5.60 5.94
CA GLY A 157 -6.84 -5.72 5.72
C GLY A 157 -6.33 -7.17 5.65
N GLU A 158 -7.11 -8.14 6.13
CA GLU A 158 -6.71 -9.56 6.14
C GLU A 158 -6.88 -10.22 4.77
N PHE A 159 -7.96 -9.90 4.05
CA PHE A 159 -8.30 -10.57 2.79
C PHE A 159 -8.71 -9.63 1.66
N ILE A 160 -9.55 -8.62 1.94
CA ILE A 160 -10.09 -7.76 0.88
C ILE A 160 -9.00 -6.87 0.28
N THR A 161 -8.20 -6.19 1.10
CA THR A 161 -7.11 -5.34 0.63
C THR A 161 -6.05 -6.12 -0.17
N PRO A 162 -5.48 -7.24 0.32
CA PRO A 162 -4.57 -8.04 -0.48
C PRO A 162 -5.24 -8.72 -1.68
N GLY A 163 -6.52 -9.09 -1.58
CA GLY A 163 -7.29 -9.68 -2.68
C GLY A 163 -7.54 -8.72 -3.83
N LEU A 164 -7.94 -7.48 -3.55
CA LEU A 164 -8.07 -6.42 -4.57
C LEU A 164 -6.72 -6.08 -5.19
N LEU A 165 -5.65 -6.04 -4.38
CA LEU A 165 -4.29 -5.85 -4.90
C LEU A 165 -3.89 -6.99 -5.85
N PHE A 166 -4.20 -8.23 -5.50
CA PHE A 166 -3.97 -9.38 -6.36
C PHE A 166 -4.75 -9.29 -7.68
N LEU A 167 -6.05 -9.02 -7.61
CA LEU A 167 -6.89 -8.87 -8.81
C LEU A 167 -6.42 -7.70 -9.69
N TYR A 168 -5.95 -6.61 -9.08
CA TYR A 168 -5.39 -5.48 -9.81
C TYR A 168 -4.13 -5.85 -10.59
N ILE A 169 -3.20 -6.58 -9.97
CA ILE A 169 -1.96 -7.02 -10.61
C ILE A 169 -2.26 -8.08 -11.69
N ALA A 170 -3.11 -9.06 -11.38
CA ALA A 170 -3.50 -10.11 -12.32
C ALA A 170 -4.23 -9.53 -13.54
N GLY A 171 -5.17 -8.60 -13.31
CA GLY A 171 -5.87 -7.89 -14.38
C GLY A 171 -4.95 -7.02 -15.21
N TRP A 172 -3.97 -6.36 -14.61
CA TRP A 172 -2.95 -5.60 -15.35
C TRP A 172 -2.14 -6.52 -16.28
N ILE A 173 -1.62 -7.64 -15.77
CA ILE A 173 -0.87 -8.61 -16.57
C ILE A 173 -1.72 -9.15 -17.73
N GLY A 174 -2.95 -9.57 -17.44
CA GLY A 174 -3.87 -10.10 -18.45
C GLY A 174 -4.23 -9.05 -19.51
N TRP A 175 -4.46 -7.81 -19.09
CA TRP A 175 -4.79 -6.71 -20.00
C TRP A 175 -3.63 -6.38 -20.95
N VAL A 176 -2.41 -6.26 -20.43
CA VAL A 176 -1.22 -6.00 -21.25
C VAL A 176 -0.97 -7.14 -22.23
N GLY A 177 -1.13 -8.39 -21.79
CA GLY A 177 -1.01 -9.56 -22.64
C GLY A 177 -2.03 -9.53 -23.80
N ARG A 178 -3.31 -9.29 -23.49
CA ARG A 178 -4.37 -9.13 -24.50
C ARG A 178 -4.05 -8.00 -25.47
N SER A 179 -3.73 -6.81 -24.98
CA SER A 179 -3.47 -5.64 -25.83
C SER A 179 -2.21 -5.82 -26.69
N TYR A 180 -1.20 -6.54 -26.22
CA TYR A 180 -0.03 -6.89 -27.03
C TYR A 180 -0.41 -7.83 -28.17
N LEU A 181 -1.16 -8.91 -27.90
CA LEU A 181 -1.60 -9.86 -28.93
C LEU A 181 -2.47 -9.19 -30.01
N ILE A 182 -3.39 -8.30 -29.61
CA ILE A 182 -4.21 -7.51 -30.55
C ILE A 182 -3.35 -6.56 -31.40
N ALA A 183 -2.32 -5.94 -30.82
CA ALA A 183 -1.45 -5.02 -31.56
C ALA A 183 -0.62 -5.74 -32.64
N ILE A 184 -0.17 -6.97 -32.38
CA ILE A 184 0.65 -7.75 -33.33
C ILE A 184 -0.19 -8.57 -34.33
N SER A 185 -1.48 -8.80 -34.06
CA SER A 185 -2.33 -9.64 -34.92
C SER A 185 -2.49 -9.12 -36.35
N GLY A 186 -2.32 -7.81 -36.56
CA GLY A 186 -2.35 -7.18 -37.88
C GLY A 186 -1.03 -7.19 -38.66
N GLU A 187 0.07 -7.70 -38.07
CA GLU A 187 1.37 -7.77 -38.76
C GLU A 187 1.46 -8.95 -39.73
N LYS A 188 2.44 -8.89 -40.66
CA LYS A 188 2.65 -9.93 -41.68
C LYS A 188 3.03 -11.30 -41.10
N LYS A 189 3.62 -11.34 -39.90
CA LYS A 189 4.09 -12.56 -39.22
C LYS A 189 3.90 -12.45 -37.69
N PRO A 190 2.67 -12.53 -37.17
CA PRO A 190 2.39 -12.33 -35.74
C PRO A 190 3.13 -13.35 -34.85
N ALA A 191 3.20 -14.61 -35.26
CA ALA A 191 3.92 -15.67 -34.53
C ALA A 191 5.42 -15.38 -34.32
N MET A 192 6.05 -14.59 -35.20
CA MET A 192 7.45 -14.20 -35.03
C MET A 192 7.63 -13.15 -33.92
N LYS A 193 6.62 -12.27 -33.72
CA LYS A 193 6.58 -11.25 -32.66
C LYS A 193 6.15 -11.79 -31.30
N GLU A 194 5.65 -13.03 -31.25
CA GLU A 194 5.42 -13.77 -30.00
C GLU A 194 6.73 -14.40 -29.48
N ILE A 195 7.56 -14.93 -30.38
CA ILE A 195 8.86 -15.52 -30.04
C ILE A 195 9.89 -14.42 -29.74
N ILE A 196 9.97 -13.42 -30.63
CA ILE A 196 10.85 -12.26 -30.48
C ILE A 196 9.98 -11.06 -30.12
N ILE A 197 9.81 -10.85 -28.81
CA ILE A 197 8.95 -9.80 -28.27
C ILE A 197 9.48 -8.42 -28.69
N ASP A 198 8.57 -7.60 -29.19
CA ASP A 198 8.83 -6.19 -29.46
C ASP A 198 8.84 -5.41 -28.14
N VAL A 199 10.02 -5.36 -27.49
CA VAL A 199 10.22 -4.70 -26.19
C VAL A 199 9.76 -3.22 -26.19
N PRO A 200 10.05 -2.40 -27.23
CA PRO A 200 9.54 -1.03 -27.31
C PRO A 200 8.02 -0.93 -27.31
N LEU A 201 7.33 -1.79 -28.05
CA LEU A 201 5.87 -1.81 -28.12
C LEU A 201 5.26 -2.33 -26.81
N ALA A 202 5.81 -3.44 -26.27
CA ALA A 202 5.38 -4.03 -25.01
C ALA A 202 5.49 -3.03 -23.84
N SER A 203 6.61 -2.30 -23.73
CA SER A 203 6.81 -1.28 -22.68
C SER A 203 5.72 -0.21 -22.71
N ARG A 204 5.35 0.29 -23.90
CA ARG A 204 4.26 1.27 -24.05
C ARG A 204 2.91 0.71 -23.61
N LEU A 205 2.63 -0.57 -23.88
CA LEU A 205 1.40 -1.25 -23.46
C LEU A 205 1.38 -1.51 -21.95
N VAL A 206 2.51 -1.86 -21.34
CA VAL A 206 2.65 -2.03 -19.89
C VAL A 206 2.21 -0.77 -19.15
N PHE A 207 2.67 0.40 -19.58
CA PHE A 207 2.27 1.68 -18.96
C PHE A 207 0.79 2.01 -19.16
N ARG A 208 0.20 1.65 -20.32
CA ARG A 208 -1.25 1.81 -20.56
C ARG A 208 -2.10 0.86 -19.72
N GLY A 209 -1.55 -0.31 -19.37
CA GLY A 209 -2.22 -1.29 -18.51
C GLY A 209 -2.47 -0.82 -17.08
N PHE A 210 -1.88 0.29 -16.63
CA PHE A 210 -2.18 0.83 -15.30
C PHE A 210 -3.65 1.27 -15.16
N SER A 211 -4.25 1.83 -16.21
CA SER A 211 -5.68 2.20 -16.21
C SER A 211 -6.59 1.08 -16.72
N TRP A 212 -6.16 -0.19 -16.62
CA TRP A 212 -6.92 -1.34 -17.14
C TRP A 212 -8.34 -1.46 -16.58
N PRO A 213 -8.67 -1.20 -15.29
CA PRO A 213 -10.03 -1.46 -14.80
C PRO A 213 -11.07 -0.61 -15.52
N VAL A 214 -10.71 0.65 -15.80
CA VAL A 214 -11.59 1.58 -16.52
C VAL A 214 -11.64 1.24 -18.00
N ALA A 215 -10.49 0.96 -18.63
CA ALA A 215 -10.43 0.62 -20.04
C ALA A 215 -11.19 -0.68 -20.35
N ALA A 216 -10.96 -1.72 -19.56
CA ALA A 216 -11.65 -3.01 -19.67
C ALA A 216 -13.16 -2.86 -19.45
N TYR A 217 -13.58 -2.06 -18.47
CA TYR A 217 -15.01 -1.82 -18.25
C TYR A 217 -15.66 -1.09 -19.44
N ARG A 218 -14.97 -0.12 -20.05
CA ARG A 218 -15.46 0.57 -21.25
C ARG A 218 -15.54 -0.37 -22.45
N GLU A 219 -14.50 -1.16 -22.73
CA GLU A 219 -14.50 -2.15 -23.81
C GLU A 219 -15.54 -3.26 -23.59
N PHE A 220 -15.81 -3.63 -22.35
CA PHE A 220 -16.88 -4.57 -22.00
C PHE A 220 -18.26 -4.02 -22.34
N VAL A 221 -18.56 -2.78 -21.93
CA VAL A 221 -19.85 -2.12 -22.22
C VAL A 221 -20.01 -1.85 -23.72
N ASN A 222 -18.93 -1.51 -24.41
CA ASN A 222 -18.93 -1.28 -25.86
C ASN A 222 -19.01 -2.58 -26.68
N GLY A 223 -18.82 -3.75 -26.05
CA GLY A 223 -18.86 -5.05 -26.72
C GLY A 223 -17.61 -5.38 -27.55
N GLU A 224 -16.48 -4.73 -27.28
CA GLU A 224 -15.18 -5.01 -27.94
C GLU A 224 -14.36 -6.07 -27.16
N LEU A 225 -14.73 -6.33 -25.90
CA LEU A 225 -14.02 -7.30 -25.07
C LEU A 225 -14.24 -8.76 -25.54
N VAL A 226 -15.44 -9.06 -26.03
CA VAL A 226 -15.86 -10.42 -26.43
C VAL A 226 -16.09 -10.48 -27.93
N VAL A 227 -15.71 -11.60 -28.55
CA VAL A 227 -16.09 -11.90 -29.93
C VAL A 227 -17.54 -12.38 -29.91
N LYS A 228 -18.35 -11.97 -30.90
CA LYS A 228 -19.68 -12.54 -31.09
C LYS A 228 -19.53 -13.87 -31.80
N ASP A 229 -19.95 -14.95 -31.15
CA ASP A 229 -20.09 -16.24 -31.81
C ASP A 229 -21.37 -16.21 -32.65
N VAL A 230 -21.20 -15.94 -33.95
CA VAL A 230 -22.21 -16.00 -35.03
C VAL A 230 -23.31 -14.92 -34.97
#